data_AF-A0AAQ3S9Q8-F1
#
_entry.id   AF-A0AAQ3S9Q8-F1
#
_cell.length_a   1.000
_cell.length_b   1.000
_cell.length_c   1.000
_cell.angle_alpha   90.00
_cell.angle_beta   90.00
_cell.angle_gamma   90.00
#
_symmetry.space_group_name_H-M   'P 1'
#
loop_
_entity.id
_entity.type
_entity.pdbx_description
1 polymer ?
#
loop_
_entity_poly.entity_id
_entity_poly.type
_entity_poly.pdbx_seq_one_letter_code
_entity_poly.pdbx_strand_id
1 'polypeptide(L)'
;MFLTAAVAATKTQPMTKPNCLTKCGTVSIPFSFGLTKLCSLNTKFLIICNHNLSPCIPFFNATSNKKVRVLDISLDSQLHVALPVLTSCIDKKIVESMKDASIIVFPTPFHLSSKQNKLTVLGDDTT
;
A
#
# COMPACT_ATOMS: atom_id res chain seq x y z
N MET A 1 49.92 -5.16 15.76
CA MET A 1 49.30 -4.44 14.62
C MET A 1 48.17 -5.32 14.10
N PHE A 2 46.92 -5.06 14.50
CA PHE A 2 45.76 -5.82 14.05
C PHE A 2 45.02 -4.98 13.01
N LEU A 3 44.99 -5.45 11.77
CA LEU A 3 44.24 -4.83 10.67
C LEU A 3 42.78 -5.27 10.77
N THR A 4 41.91 -4.40 11.27
CA THR A 4 40.46 -4.63 11.23
C THR A 4 39.95 -4.34 9.82
N ALA A 5 39.55 -5.38 9.09
CA ALA A 5 38.85 -5.21 7.82
C ALA A 5 37.41 -4.73 8.06
N ALA A 6 37.08 -3.54 7.56
CA ALA A 6 35.70 -3.07 7.51
C ALA A 6 34.97 -3.77 6.35
N VAL A 7 33.98 -4.59 6.68
CA VAL A 7 33.11 -5.22 5.68
C VAL A 7 32.06 -4.18 5.27
N ALA A 8 32.18 -3.65 4.05
CA ALA A 8 31.15 -2.76 3.51
C ALA A 8 29.87 -3.56 3.24
N ALA A 9 28.80 -3.27 3.98
CA ALA A 9 27.48 -3.83 3.68
C ALA A 9 26.98 -3.23 2.36
N THR A 10 27.08 -3.98 1.27
CA THR A 10 26.41 -3.64 0.02
C THR A 10 24.90 -3.66 0.26
N LYS A 11 24.25 -2.50 0.16
CA LYS A 11 22.80 -2.39 0.18
C LYS A 11 22.26 -3.19 -1.02
N THR A 12 21.73 -4.39 -0.77
CA THR A 12 21.14 -5.24 -1.80
C THR A 12 20.06 -4.43 -2.51
N GLN A 13 20.35 -3.98 -3.72
CA GLN A 13 19.39 -3.32 -4.58
C GLN A 13 18.25 -4.31 -4.81
N PRO A 14 16.96 -3.92 -4.71
CA PRO A 14 15.86 -4.84 -4.92
C PRO A 14 16.04 -5.49 -6.29
N MET A 15 16.30 -6.80 -6.29
CA MET A 15 16.58 -7.57 -7.50
C MET A 15 15.31 -7.55 -8.34
N THR A 16 15.23 -6.59 -9.26
CA THR A 16 14.16 -6.57 -10.24
C THR A 16 14.44 -7.71 -11.19
N LYS A 17 13.48 -8.60 -11.35
CA LYS A 17 13.57 -9.66 -12.36
C LYS A 17 13.76 -9.00 -13.75
N PRO A 18 14.72 -9.44 -14.57
CA PRO A 18 14.95 -8.86 -15.88
C PRO A 18 13.66 -8.80 -16.70
N ASN A 19 13.47 -7.73 -17.49
CA ASN A 19 12.28 -7.45 -18.30
C ASN A 19 10.98 -7.15 -17.53
N CYS A 20 11.05 -6.84 -16.24
CA CYS A 20 9.91 -6.40 -15.46
C CYS A 20 9.85 -4.87 -15.33
N LEU A 21 8.67 -4.30 -15.59
CA LEU A 21 8.43 -2.88 -15.32
C LEU A 21 8.42 -2.62 -13.81
N THR A 22 9.20 -1.63 -13.38
CA THR A 22 9.46 -1.33 -11.96
C THR A 22 8.74 -0.11 -11.44
N LYS A 23 7.87 0.52 -12.24
CA LYS A 23 7.18 1.76 -11.83
C LYS A 23 5.74 1.78 -12.29
N CYS A 24 4.89 2.37 -11.48
CA CYS A 24 3.54 2.78 -11.84
C CYS A 24 3.35 4.23 -11.39
N GLY A 25 3.28 5.16 -12.35
CA GLY A 25 3.33 6.59 -12.06
C GLY A 25 4.63 6.95 -11.33
N THR A 26 4.49 7.58 -10.16
CA THR A 26 5.63 7.97 -9.31
C THR A 26 6.09 6.89 -8.34
N VAL A 27 5.37 5.76 -8.24
CA VAL A 27 5.65 4.71 -7.25
C VAL A 27 6.57 3.65 -7.83
N SER A 28 7.64 3.33 -7.10
CA SER A 28 8.53 2.20 -7.40
C SER A 28 7.91 0.88 -6.96
N ILE A 29 8.01 -0.14 -7.79
CA ILE A 29 7.47 -1.49 -7.61
C ILE A 29 8.64 -2.48 -7.54
N PRO A 30 9.30 -2.61 -6.37
CA PRO A 30 10.37 -3.57 -6.19
C PRO A 30 9.81 -5.00 -6.06
N PHE A 31 10.61 -6.00 -6.41
CA PHE A 31 10.35 -7.37 -5.97
C PHE A 31 10.30 -7.39 -4.43
N SER A 32 9.35 -8.06 -3.77
CA SER A 32 8.46 -9.15 -4.17
C SER A 32 7.16 -8.75 -4.89
N PHE A 33 6.89 -7.45 -5.04
CA PHE A 33 5.73 -6.95 -5.78
C PHE A 33 5.98 -6.92 -7.29
N GLY A 34 4.90 -6.92 -8.07
CA GLY A 34 5.01 -6.82 -9.51
C GLY A 34 3.72 -6.39 -10.20
N LEU A 35 3.86 -5.84 -11.39
CA LEU A 35 2.73 -5.43 -12.25
C LEU A 35 2.13 -6.59 -13.05
N THR A 36 2.83 -7.72 -13.11
CA THR A 36 2.39 -8.94 -13.80
C THR A 36 2.71 -10.16 -12.93
N LYS A 37 2.01 -11.27 -13.18
CA LYS A 37 2.20 -12.53 -12.43
C LYS A 37 3.64 -13.03 -12.51
N LEU A 38 4.31 -12.81 -13.65
CA LEU A 38 5.69 -13.24 -13.87
C LEU A 38 6.71 -12.40 -13.10
N CYS A 39 6.34 -11.17 -12.75
CA CYS A 39 7.17 -10.16 -12.10
C CYS A 39 6.88 -9.98 -10.60
N SER A 40 5.86 -10.66 -10.07
CA SER A 40 5.51 -10.70 -8.66
C SER A 40 5.88 -12.05 -8.04
N LEU A 41 6.09 -12.10 -6.73
CA LEU A 41 6.32 -13.36 -6.00
C LEU A 41 5.17 -14.37 -6.19
N ASN A 42 3.93 -13.88 -6.16
CA ASN A 42 2.73 -14.62 -6.55
C ASN A 42 1.56 -13.63 -6.76
N THR A 43 0.37 -14.14 -7.07
CA THR A 43 -0.82 -13.32 -7.35
C THR A 43 -1.24 -12.38 -6.21
N LYS A 44 -0.87 -12.67 -4.96
CA LYS A 44 -1.15 -11.80 -3.81
C LYS A 44 -0.25 -10.56 -3.75
N PHE A 45 0.88 -10.57 -4.47
CA PHE A 45 1.83 -9.46 -4.55
C PHE A 45 1.66 -8.62 -5.82
N LEU A 46 0.53 -8.80 -6.52
CA LEU A 46 0.22 -8.03 -7.72
C LEU A 46 -0.21 -6.60 -7.38
N ILE A 47 0.41 -5.65 -8.06
CA ILE A 47 0.00 -4.25 -8.10
C ILE A 47 -0.73 -3.99 -9.41
N ILE A 48 -1.92 -3.41 -9.33
CA ILE A 48 -2.71 -3.01 -10.48
C ILE A 48 -2.38 -1.55 -10.78
N CYS A 49 -1.76 -1.28 -11.93
CA CYS A 49 -1.54 0.09 -12.38
C CYS A 49 -2.74 0.57 -13.20
N ASN A 50 -3.44 1.60 -12.72
CA ASN A 50 -4.50 2.23 -13.49
C ASN A 50 -3.90 3.27 -14.45
N HIS A 51 -3.81 2.87 -15.72
CA HIS A 51 -3.27 3.71 -16.80
C HIS A 51 -4.26 4.74 -17.35
N ASN A 52 -5.55 4.67 -16.97
CA ASN A 52 -6.56 5.62 -17.42
C ASN A 52 -6.50 6.95 -16.64
N LEU A 53 -5.63 7.03 -15.62
CA LEU A 53 -5.39 8.22 -14.82
C LEU A 53 -4.02 8.82 -15.19
N SER A 54 -3.91 10.14 -15.11
CA SER A 54 -2.67 10.87 -15.36
C SER A 54 -2.28 11.70 -14.12
N PRO A 55 -1.18 11.37 -13.42
CA PRO A 55 -0.31 10.21 -13.65
C PRO A 55 -1.00 8.87 -13.32
N CYS A 56 -0.47 7.76 -13.84
CA CYS A 56 -1.00 6.43 -13.54
C CYS A 56 -0.97 6.15 -12.03
N ILE A 57 -2.02 5.52 -11.51
CA ILE A 57 -2.17 5.30 -10.06
C ILE A 57 -2.09 3.79 -9.73
N PRO A 58 -1.21 3.36 -8.82
CA PRO A 58 -1.13 1.96 -8.39
C PRO A 58 -2.19 1.62 -7.33
N PHE A 59 -2.70 0.39 -7.42
CA PHE A 59 -3.68 -0.18 -6.50
C PHE A 59 -3.28 -1.58 -6.06
N PHE A 60 -3.61 -1.91 -4.81
CA PHE A 60 -3.46 -3.23 -4.23
C PHE A 60 -4.82 -3.87 -3.96
N ASN A 61 -4.99 -5.15 -4.28
CA ASN A 61 -6.21 -5.90 -3.99
C ASN A 61 -6.22 -6.35 -2.53
N ALA A 62 -6.88 -5.58 -1.66
CA ALA A 62 -7.04 -5.96 -0.25
C ALA A 62 -8.04 -7.12 -0.10
N THR A 63 -9.19 -7.04 -0.77
CA THR A 63 -10.20 -8.11 -0.81
C THR A 63 -10.68 -8.29 -2.25
N SER A 64 -11.37 -9.39 -2.57
CA SER A 64 -11.87 -9.69 -3.93
C SER A 64 -12.62 -8.52 -4.59
N ASN A 65 -13.25 -7.65 -3.80
CA ASN A 65 -14.04 -6.51 -4.29
C ASN A 65 -13.50 -5.14 -3.83
N LYS A 66 -12.36 -5.08 -3.15
CA LYS A 66 -11.82 -3.82 -2.59
C LYS A 66 -10.36 -3.62 -2.98
N LYS A 67 -10.11 -2.49 -3.63
CA LYS A 67 -8.78 -2.01 -4.01
C LYS A 67 -8.42 -0.81 -3.15
N VAL A 68 -7.18 -0.77 -2.67
CA VAL A 68 -6.65 0.39 -1.95
C VAL A 68 -5.54 1.03 -2.78
N ARG A 69 -5.46 2.36 -2.75
CA ARG A 69 -4.40 3.08 -3.47
C ARG A 69 -3.07 2.82 -2.76
N VAL A 70 -2.04 2.49 -3.53
CA VAL A 70 -0.67 2.38 -3.02
C VAL A 70 -0.02 3.75 -3.07
N LEU A 71 0.59 4.15 -1.96
CA LEU A 71 1.30 5.41 -1.81
C LEU A 71 2.80 5.22 -2.06
N ASP A 72 3.36 4.18 -1.47
CA ASP A 72 4.76 3.79 -1.65
C ASP A 72 4.95 2.30 -1.30
N ILE A 73 6.07 1.73 -1.77
CA ILE A 73 6.52 0.38 -1.42
C ILE A 73 7.95 0.48 -0.92
N SER A 74 8.14 0.18 0.36
CA SER A 74 9.48 0.16 0.95
C SER A 74 10.30 -1.03 0.45
N LEU A 75 11.62 -0.91 0.55
CA LEU A 75 12.56 -1.98 0.19
C LEU A 75 12.40 -3.23 1.07
N ASP A 76 11.89 -3.07 2.30
CA ASP A 76 11.61 -4.17 3.24
C ASP A 76 10.25 -4.84 2.98
N SER A 77 9.70 -4.69 1.76
CA SER A 77 8.40 -5.24 1.33
C SER A 77 7.19 -4.75 2.14
N GLN A 78 7.28 -3.57 2.76
CA GLN A 78 6.15 -2.94 3.42
C GLN A 78 5.37 -2.07 2.44
N LEU A 79 4.06 -2.29 2.38
CA LEU A 79 3.14 -1.57 1.51
C LEU A 79 2.50 -0.41 2.28
N HIS A 80 2.70 0.82 1.81
CA HIS A 80 1.98 1.99 2.34
C HIS A 80 0.78 2.27 1.47
N VAL A 81 -0.42 2.27 2.06
CA VAL A 81 -1.68 2.40 1.33
C VAL A 81 -2.55 3.50 1.92
N ALA A 82 -3.36 4.13 1.08
CA ALA A 82 -4.45 4.99 1.54
C ALA A 82 -5.70 4.14 1.72
N LEU A 83 -6.22 4.12 2.95
CA LEU A 83 -7.55 3.60 3.24
C LEU A 83 -8.60 4.61 2.74
N PRO A 84 -9.81 4.16 2.38
CA PRO A 84 -10.92 5.04 2.03
C PRO A 84 -11.21 6.03 3.15
N VAL A 85 -11.54 7.26 2.75
CA VAL A 85 -12.02 8.28 3.68
C VAL A 85 -13.45 7.91 4.07
N LEU A 86 -13.70 7.85 5.38
CA LEU A 86 -15.04 7.68 5.94
C LEU A 86 -15.54 9.05 6.38
N THR A 87 -16.76 9.39 5.95
CA THR A 87 -17.44 10.62 6.36
C THR A 87 -18.68 10.20 7.13
N SER A 88 -18.86 10.74 8.33
CA SER A 88 -20.09 10.58 9.10
C SER A 88 -20.66 11.97 9.36
N CYS A 89 -21.90 12.20 8.94
CA CYS A 89 -22.64 13.41 9.27
C CYS A 89 -23.64 13.06 10.38
N ILE A 90 -23.46 13.63 11.56
CA ILE A 90 -24.38 13.42 12.69
C ILE A 90 -25.57 14.37 12.52
N ASP A 91 -26.64 13.89 11.90
CA ASP A 91 -27.94 14.56 12.00
C ASP A 91 -28.57 14.23 13.35
N LYS A 92 -29.17 15.21 14.04
CA LYS A 92 -29.81 15.09 15.38
C LYS A 92 -30.96 14.06 15.48
N LYS A 93 -31.20 13.23 14.46
CA LYS A 93 -32.15 12.11 14.51
C LYS A 93 -31.40 10.84 14.89
N ILE A 94 -31.72 10.36 16.10
CA ILE A 94 -31.23 9.11 16.69
C ILE A 94 -31.67 7.92 15.82
N VAL A 95 -30.91 7.64 14.75
CA VAL A 95 -30.57 6.32 14.22
C VAL A 95 -29.28 6.53 13.44
N GLU A 96 -28.14 6.47 14.11
CA GLU A 96 -26.84 6.35 13.45
C GLU A 96 -26.85 5.03 12.66
N SER A 97 -27.25 5.12 11.41
CA SER A 97 -27.19 3.97 10.52
C SER A 97 -25.70 3.67 10.33
N MET A 98 -25.23 2.54 10.85
CA MET A 98 -23.91 1.95 10.59
C MET A 98 -23.72 1.56 9.11
N LYS A 99 -24.06 2.46 8.18
CA LYS A 99 -23.96 2.27 6.73
C LYS A 99 -22.57 2.59 6.20
N ASP A 100 -21.76 3.33 6.95
CA ASP A 100 -20.41 3.75 6.53
C ASP A 100 -19.27 2.93 7.16
N ALA A 101 -19.58 1.79 7.78
CA ALA A 101 -18.56 0.87 8.28
C ALA A 101 -17.84 0.15 7.12
N SER A 102 -16.78 0.77 6.60
CA SER A 102 -15.94 0.12 5.59
C SER A 102 -14.87 -0.75 6.26
N ILE A 103 -15.13 -2.06 6.33
CA ILE A 103 -14.12 -3.04 6.76
C ILE A 103 -13.21 -3.36 5.58
N ILE A 104 -11.90 -3.18 5.75
CA ILE A 104 -10.87 -3.61 4.79
C ILE A 104 -10.04 -4.68 5.45
N VAL A 105 -10.03 -5.86 4.85
CA VAL A 105 -9.21 -6.99 5.26
C VAL A 105 -8.13 -7.17 4.20
N PHE A 106 -6.88 -7.33 4.63
CA PHE A 106 -5.76 -7.61 3.74
C PHE A 106 -5.51 -9.12 3.66
N PRO A 107 -5.10 -9.65 2.49
CA PRO A 107 -4.87 -11.08 2.34
C PRO A 107 -3.57 -11.49 3.05
N THR A 108 -3.49 -12.72 3.55
CA THR A 108 -2.21 -13.24 4.09
C THR A 108 -1.16 -13.30 2.99
N PRO A 109 0.10 -12.89 3.23
CA PRO A 109 0.72 -12.67 4.54
C PRO A 109 0.71 -11.23 5.06
N PHE A 110 -0.09 -10.32 4.48
CA PHE A 110 -0.09 -8.91 4.85
C PHE A 110 -0.86 -8.66 6.16
N HIS A 111 -0.33 -7.75 6.99
CA HIS A 111 -0.90 -7.32 8.26
C HIS A 111 -0.67 -5.80 8.43
N LEU A 112 -1.54 -5.14 9.20
CA LEU A 112 -1.46 -3.70 9.46
C LEU A 112 -0.33 -3.37 10.44
N SER A 113 0.61 -2.51 10.05
CA SER A 113 1.74 -2.15 10.92
C SER A 113 1.29 -1.44 12.20
N SER A 114 1.58 -2.00 13.38
CA SER A 114 1.20 -1.38 14.67
C SER A 114 1.93 -0.06 14.96
N LYS A 115 3.00 0.27 14.21
CA LYS A 115 3.84 1.45 14.44
C LYS A 115 3.75 2.51 13.34
N GLN A 116 3.24 2.18 12.16
CA GLN A 116 3.27 3.06 10.98
C GLN A 116 1.88 3.42 10.46
N ASN A 117 0.81 3.01 11.15
CA ASN A 117 -0.55 3.44 10.82
C ASN A 117 -0.75 4.90 11.24
N LYS A 118 -1.34 5.70 10.35
CA LYS A 118 -1.77 7.08 10.63
C LYS A 118 -3.28 7.19 10.44
N LEU A 119 -4.00 7.52 11.50
CA LEU A 119 -5.41 7.92 11.45
C LEU A 119 -5.50 9.44 11.50
N THR A 120 -6.32 10.03 10.65
CA THR A 120 -6.59 11.48 10.64
C THR A 120 -8.10 11.67 10.65
N VAL A 121 -8.61 12.46 11.60
CA VAL A 121 -10.03 12.76 11.76
C VAL A 121 -10.18 14.27 11.63
N LEU A 122 -11.12 14.70 10.79
CA LEU A 122 -11.51 16.09 10.63
C LEU A 122 -12.98 16.21 11.03
N GLY A 123 -13.27 17.08 12.00
CA GLY A 123 -14.62 17.42 12.42
C GLY A 123 -14.80 18.93 12.39
N ASP A 124 -16.04 19.36 12.20
CA ASP A 124 -16.45 20.75 12.40
C ASP A 124 -17.59 20.76 13.41
N ASP A 125 -17.46 21.57 14.45
CA ASP A 125 -18.46 21.74 15.49
C ASP A 125 -19.31 22.95 15.13
N THR A 126 -20.46 22.71 14.51
CA THR A 126 -21.45 23.78 14.26
C THR A 126 -22.28 24.01 15.52
N THR A 127 -21.85 24.96 16.36
CA THR A 127 -22.63 25.48 17.50
C THR A 127 -23.85 26.26 17.06
#